data_AF-A0A6J4K0G5-F1
#
_entry.id   AF-A0A6J4K0G5-F1
#
_cell.length_a   1.000
_cell.length_b   1.000
_cell.length_c   1.000
_cell.angle_alpha   90.00
_cell.angle_beta   90.00
_cell.angle_gamma   90.00
#
_symmetry.space_group_name_H-M   'P 1'
#
loop_
_entity.id
_entity.type
_entity.pdbx_description
1 polymer ?
#
loop_
_entity_poly.entity_id
_entity_poly.type
_entity_poly.pdbx_seq_one_letter_code
_entity_poly.pdbx_strand_id
1 'polypeptide(L)' 'ALENIAGICNATRNVFGMMPHPERAAEDALGNTDGYAILKALTKATVLQ' A
#
# COMPACT_ATOMS: atom_id res chain seq x y z
N ALA A 1 -11.45 16.25 12.02
CA ALA A 1 -10.99 15.46 10.86
C ALA A 1 -11.91 14.25 10.77
N LEU A 2 -12.66 14.06 9.69
CA LEU A 2 -13.91 13.30 9.83
C LEU A 2 -13.72 11.78 9.88
N GLU A 3 -12.72 11.17 9.24
CA GLU A 3 -12.53 9.69 9.31
C GLU A 3 -11.06 9.22 9.19
N ASN A 4 -10.08 10.13 9.02
CA ASN A 4 -8.64 9.79 8.84
C ASN A 4 -8.37 8.72 7.76
N ILE A 5 -9.04 8.82 6.61
CA ILE A 5 -8.93 7.84 5.52
C ILE A 5 -7.54 7.94 4.87
N ALA A 6 -6.71 6.93 5.12
CA ALA A 6 -5.37 6.77 4.56
C ALA A 6 -5.36 6.02 3.22
N GLY A 7 -6.47 5.43 2.79
CA GLY A 7 -6.53 4.75 1.50
C GLY A 7 -7.95 4.40 1.05
N ILE A 8 -8.12 4.26 -0.25
CA ILE A 8 -9.38 3.98 -0.94
C ILE A 8 -9.15 2.92 -2.03
N CYS A 9 -10.15 2.07 -2.24
CA CYS A 9 -10.19 1.13 -3.36
C CYS A 9 -11.37 1.44 -4.27
N ASN A 10 -11.28 1.08 -5.55
CA ASN A 10 -12.46 1.03 -6.40
C ASN A 10 -13.38 -0.14 -6.02
N ALA A 11 -14.60 -0.15 -6.56
CA ALA A 11 -15.61 -1.16 -6.23
C ALA A 11 -15.14 -2.60 -6.50
N THR A 12 -14.39 -2.82 -7.58
CA THR A 12 -13.83 -4.11 -7.99
C THR A 12 -12.54 -4.48 -7.27
N ARG A 13 -12.02 -3.60 -6.39
CA ARG A 13 -10.79 -3.79 -5.59
C ARG A 13 -9.53 -4.13 -6.38
N ASN A 14 -9.46 -3.73 -7.65
CA ASN A 14 -8.26 -3.87 -8.48
C ASN A 14 -7.49 -2.55 -8.65
N VAL A 15 -8.01 -1.44 -8.13
CA VAL A 15 -7.32 -0.15 -8.05
C VAL A 15 -7.33 0.30 -6.60
N PHE A 16 -6.14 0.56 -6.06
CA PHE A 16 -5.92 1.04 -4.69
C PHE A 16 -5.10 2.32 -4.72
N GLY A 17 -5.60 3.37 -4.05
CA GLY A 17 -4.89 4.62 -3.83
C GLY A 17 -4.72 4.87 -2.34
N MET A 18 -3.56 5.34 -1.91
CA MET A 18 -3.28 5.58 -0.49
C MET A 18 -2.37 6.78 -0.24
N MET A 19 -2.45 7.29 0.98
CA MET A 19 -1.51 8.19 1.64
C MET A 19 -1.19 7.54 3.00
N PRO A 20 0.09 7.33 3.39
CA PRO A 20 1.32 7.90 2.85
C PRO A 20 1.88 7.11 1.66
N HIS A 21 3.09 7.47 1.23
CA HIS A 21 3.88 6.86 0.15
C HIS A 21 4.63 5.61 0.66
N PRO A 22 4.08 4.37 0.52
CA PRO A 22 4.69 3.16 1.07
C PRO A 22 6.06 2.84 0.46
N GLU A 23 6.31 3.27 -0.76
CA GLU A 23 7.60 3.10 -1.45
C GLU A 23 8.74 3.83 -0.75
N ARG A 24 8.44 4.92 -0.02
CA ARG A 24 9.44 5.66 0.75
C ARG A 24 9.75 5.03 2.12
N ALA A 25 9.00 4.01 2.49
CA ALA A 25 9.14 3.28 3.75
C ALA A 25 9.34 1.79 3.51
N ALA A 26 9.99 1.40 2.41
CA ALA A 26 10.16 -0.01 2.04
C ALA A 26 11.58 -0.56 2.23
N GLU A 27 12.54 0.28 2.62
CA GLU A 27 13.96 -0.06 2.67
C GLU A 27 14.64 0.55 3.89
N ASP A 28 15.54 -0.21 4.53
CA ASP A 28 16.34 0.28 5.66
C ASP A 28 17.13 1.54 5.31
N ALA A 29 17.62 1.64 4.06
CA ALA A 29 18.35 2.81 3.56
C ALA A 29 17.51 4.10 3.57
N LEU A 30 16.17 3.99 3.54
CA LEU A 30 15.24 5.11 3.62
C LEU A 30 14.78 5.40 5.06
N GLY A 31 15.26 4.61 6.03
CA GLY A 31 14.99 4.78 7.46
C GLY A 31 13.64 4.22 7.92
N ASN A 32 12.93 3.48 7.07
CA ASN A 32 11.69 2.79 7.42
C ASN A 32 11.42 1.63 6.44
N THR A 33 10.89 0.52 6.94
CA THR A 33 10.56 -0.70 6.20
C THR A 33 9.08 -1.11 6.22
N ASP A 34 8.21 -0.38 6.92
CA ASP A 34 6.79 -0.75 7.11
C ASP A 34 6.00 -0.81 5.79
N GLY A 35 6.33 0.06 4.83
CA GLY A 35 5.72 0.10 3.51
C GLY A 35 6.06 -1.10 2.61
N TYR A 36 7.11 -1.87 2.94
CA TYR A 36 7.49 -3.06 2.19
C TYR A 36 6.36 -4.11 2.16
N ALA A 37 5.63 -4.27 3.27
CA ALA A 37 4.53 -5.22 3.37
C ALA A 37 3.41 -4.93 2.37
N ILE A 38 3.12 -3.63 2.12
CA ILE A 38 2.11 -3.18 1.17
C ILE A 38 2.55 -3.52 -0.26
N LEU A 39 3.78 -3.14 -0.63
CA LEU A 39 4.31 -3.45 -1.97
C LEU A 39 4.38 -4.95 -2.23
N LYS A 40 4.79 -5.75 -1.22
CA LYS A 40 4.82 -7.21 -1.29
C LYS A 40 3.41 -7.82 -1.41
N ALA A 41 2.38 -7.20 -0.85
CA ALA A 41 1.00 -7.65 -1.03
C ALA A 41 0.52 -7.42 -2.47
N LEU A 42 0.89 -6.28 -3.09
CA LEU A 42 0.54 -5.97 -4.48
C LEU A 42 1.14 -6.99 -5.46
N THR A 43 2.37 -7.45 -5.23
CA THR A 43 2.99 -8.48 -6.10
C THR A 43 2.35 -9.86 -5.95
N LYS A 44 1.84 -10.19 -4.76
CA LYS A 44 1.08 -11.43 -4.53
C LYS A 44 -0.33 -11.38 -5.13
N ALA A 45 -0.95 -10.21 -5.19
CA ALA A 45 -2.30 -10.02 -5.72
C ALA A 45 -2.42 -10.33 -7.22
N THR A 46 -1.30 -10.43 -7.94
CA THR A 46 -1.24 -10.81 -9.36
C THR A 46 -1.66 -12.25 -9.67
N VAL A 47 -2.11 -13.02 -8.68
CA VAL A 47 -2.66 -14.37 -8.88
C VAL A 47 -4.05 -14.43 -8.26
N LEU A 48 -5.07 -14.43 -9.11
CA LEU A 48 -6.31 -15.13 -8.80
C LEU A 48 -5.91 -16.60 -8.60
N GLN A 49 -5.72 -17.00 -7.34
CA GLN A 49 -5.89 -18.40 -6.94
C GLN A 49 -7.35 -18.60 -6.52
#